data_AF-A0A7W6N9X0-F1
#
_entry.id   AF-A0A7W6N9X0-F1
#
_cell.length_a   1.000
_cell.length_b   1.000
_cell.length_c   1.000
_cell.angle_alpha   90.00
_cell.angle_beta   90.00
_cell.angle_gamma   90.00
#
_symmetry.space_group_name_H-M   'P 1'
#
loop_
_entity.id
_entity.type
_entity.pdbx_description
1 polymer ?
#
loop_
_entity_poly.entity_id
_entity_poly.type
_entity_poly.pdbx_seq_one_letter_code
_entity_poly.pdbx_strand_id
1 'polypeptide(L)' 'DRVIFMDYGQIVEMNTPDEFFRNPQHERTRLFLSQILH' A
#
# COMPACT_ATOMS: atom_id res chain seq x y z
N ASP A 1 4.33 -9.66 11.15
CA ASP A 1 4.00 -9.69 9.72
C ASP A 1 3.81 -8.27 9.20
N ARG A 2 4.52 -7.89 8.14
CA ARG A 2 4.44 -6.56 7.53
C ARG A 2 4.11 -6.71 6.06
N VAL A 3 3.34 -5.78 5.50
CA VAL A 3 3.08 -5.67 4.07
C VAL A 3 4.05 -4.66 3.48
N ILE A 4 4.62 -4.98 2.33
CA ILE A 4 5.49 -4.09 1.56
C ILE A 4 4.84 -3.89 0.21
N PHE A 5 4.54 -2.64 -0.12
CA PHE A 5 4.16 -2.23 -1.46
C PHE A 5 5.38 -1.73 -2.22
N MET A 6 5.60 -2.34 -3.37
CA MET A 6 6.68 -2.00 -4.27
C MET A 6 6.13 -1.50 -5.60
N ASP A 7 6.79 -0.49 -6.14
CA ASP A 7 6.47 0.09 -7.44
C ASP A 7 7.77 0.46 -8.17
N TYR A 8 7.87 0.12 -9.45
CA TYR A 8 9.10 0.28 -10.25
C TYR A 8 10.38 -0.26 -9.58
N GLY A 9 10.27 -1.35 -8.82
CA GLY A 9 11.40 -1.95 -8.11
C GLY A 9 11.86 -1.19 -6.86
N GLN A 10 11.11 -0.18 -6.42
CA GLN A 10 11.36 0.56 -5.19
C GLN A 10 10.28 0.27 -4.15
N ILE A 11 10.65 0.31 -2.88
CA ILE A 11 9.69 0.22 -1.77
C ILE A 11 9.00 1.58 -1.64
N VAL A 12 7.69 1.58 -1.85
CA VAL A 12 6.85 2.79 -1.75
C VAL A 12 6.26 2.91 -0.35
N GLU A 13 5.80 1.79 0.22
CA GLU A 13 5.20 1.77 1.55
C GLU A 13 5.45 0.43 2.24
N MET A 14 5.72 0.47 3.54
CA MET A 14 5.80 -0.72 4.38
C MET A 14 5.10 -0.47 5.70
N ASN A 15 4.01 -1.20 5.97
CA ASN A 15 3.20 -1.04 7.16
C ASN A 15 2.63 -2.38 7.64
N THR A 16 1.92 -2.37 8.77
CA THR A 16 1.08 -3.51 9.15
C THR A 16 -0.05 -3.70 8.12
N PRO A 17 -0.61 -4.91 7.96
CA PRO A 17 -1.73 -5.11 7.04
C PRO A 17 -2.91 -4.17 7.33
N ASP A 18 -3.27 -3.99 8.61
CA ASP A 18 -4.42 -3.17 9.00
C ASP A 18 -4.24 -1.70 8.59
N GLU A 19 -3.08 -1.12 8.89
CA GLU A 19 -2.74 0.25 8.48
C GLU A 19 -2.61 0.38 6.97
N PHE A 20 -1.98 -0.59 6.30
CA PHE A 20 -1.78 -0.57 4.85
C PHE A 20 -3.11 -0.50 4.08
N PHE A 21 -4.11 -1.29 4.47
CA PHE A 21 -5.40 -1.33 3.77
C PHE A 21 -6.40 -0.26 4.25
N ARG A 22 -6.35 0.14 5.52
CA ARG A 22 -7.32 1.11 6.08
C ARG A 22 -6.85 2.56 6.05
N ASN A 23 -5.55 2.78 6.19
CA ASN A 23 -4.95 4.11 6.26
C ASN A 23 -3.62 4.19 5.47
N PRO A 24 -3.63 3.87 4.16
CA PRO A 24 -2.46 3.98 3.31
C PRO A 24 -1.88 5.40 3.32
N GLN A 25 -0.63 5.52 3.72
CA GLN A 25 0.02 6.83 3.89
C GLN A 25 0.48 7.40 2.55
N HIS A 26 0.87 6.55 1.60
CA HIS A 26 1.38 7.00 0.30
C HIS A 26 0.27 7.12 -0.75
N GLU A 27 0.31 8.18 -1.56
CA GLU A 27 -0.71 8.44 -2.60
C GLU A 27 -0.76 7.33 -3.66
N ARG A 28 0.41 6.82 -4.08
CA ARG A 28 0.51 5.66 -4.99
C ARG A 28 -0.14 4.41 -4.40
N THR A 29 0.03 4.15 -3.11
CA THR A 29 -0.63 3.02 -2.42
C THR A 29 -2.15 3.19 -2.45
N ARG A 30 -2.66 4.40 -2.18
CA ARG A 30 -4.11 4.70 -2.26
C ARG A 30 -4.67 4.44 -3.64
N LEU A 31 -3.98 4.90 -4.68
CA LEU A 31 -4.39 4.69 -6.07
C LEU A 31 -4.38 3.21 -6.45
N PHE A 32 -3.37 2.46 -6.00
CA PHE A 32 -3.33 1.01 -6.22
C PHE A 32 -4.51 0.31 -5.55
N LEU A 33 -4.76 0.61 -4.26
CA LEU A 33 -5.83 0.00 -3.49
C LEU A 33 -7.22 0.29 -4.07
N SER A 34 -7.46 1.49 -4.60
CA SER A 34 -8.75 1.84 -5.21
C SER A 34 -9.05 1.09 -6.52
N GLN A 35 -8.02 0.55 -7.19
CA GLN A 35 -8.20 -0.25 -8.41
C GLN A 35 -8.54 -1.72 -8.09
N ILE A 36 -8.08 -2.25 -6.96
CA ILE A 36 -8.21 -3.67 -6.61
C ILE A 36 -9.35 -3.97 -5.63
N LEU A 37 -9.73 -3.02 -4.79
CA LEU A 37 -10.82 -3.16 -3.83
C LEU A 37 -12.14 -2.75 -4.51
N HIS A 38 -12.72 -3.67 -5.29
CA HIS A 38 -14.11 -3.61 -5.77
C HIS A 38 -14.97 -4.63 -5.01
#